data_AF-A0A636GFK4-F1
#
_entry.id   AF-A0A636GFK4-F1
#
_cell.length_a   1.000
_cell.length_b   1.000
_cell.length_c   1.000
_cell.angle_alpha   90.00
_cell.angle_beta   90.00
_cell.angle_gamma   90.00
#
_symmetry.space_group_name_H-M   'P 1'
#
loop_
_entity.id
_entity.type
_entity.pdbx_description
1 polymer ?
#
loop_
_entity_poly.entity_id
_entity_poly.type
_entity_poly.pdbx_seq_one_letter_code
_entity_poly.pdbx_strand_id
1 'polypeptide(L)'
;MKIIDKSLCDIWYQALLERASEYTGVFFVGVKTTGVFCISVCRARKPKRENVEFYKDAKSALAAGFRPCKVCRPAENAHSAPLFVEQALALVRRDVKSRVADAELRQHGISPERVRRWFLQHHGITFQAFQRMQRVNIALQELKSGRAATDVALDNGYESLSGFGYTYKRLTGAAPTQATQVIVIHRFTTTLGPMFVCATERGVCLLEFTDRRMLETEFRDIQRLLNARIVTGENSHTRQTVKEISEYFAGTRQQFDLSLDTPGSAFQQAVWHELRAVPYGHISHYQAISQRINKPTSVRAVAAANGANRIAIVIPCHRIIGKDGSMTGYGGGISRKEWLIEHERNNV
;
A
#
# COMPACT_ATOMS: atom_id res chain seq x y z
N MET A 1 22.38 7.23 -9.39
CA MET A 1 23.53 6.94 -10.28
C MET A 1 23.05 6.50 -11.67
N LYS A 2 23.75 6.85 -12.77
CA LYS A 2 23.50 6.30 -14.12
C LYS A 2 23.94 4.83 -14.16
N ILE A 3 23.13 3.98 -14.76
CA ILE A 3 23.41 2.55 -14.86
C ILE A 3 24.09 2.24 -16.18
N ILE A 4 25.22 1.52 -16.08
CA ILE A 4 26.11 1.19 -17.20
C ILE A 4 26.09 -0.30 -17.55
N ASP A 5 25.55 -1.14 -16.67
CA ASP A 5 25.37 -2.58 -16.95
C ASP A 5 24.37 -2.75 -18.10
N LYS A 6 24.86 -3.28 -19.22
CA LYS A 6 24.07 -3.46 -20.44
C LYS A 6 22.93 -4.45 -20.26
N SER A 7 23.18 -5.57 -19.58
CA SER A 7 22.17 -6.61 -19.36
C SER A 7 21.02 -6.06 -18.51
N LEU A 8 21.34 -5.37 -17.42
CA LEU A 8 20.34 -4.72 -16.57
C LEU A 8 19.56 -3.64 -17.33
N CYS A 9 20.23 -2.85 -18.16
CA CYS A 9 19.56 -1.84 -18.98
C CYS A 9 18.61 -2.47 -20.01
N ASP A 10 18.92 -3.64 -20.57
CA ASP A 10 18.04 -4.34 -21.51
C ASP A 10 16.82 -4.93 -20.80
N ILE A 11 16.99 -5.49 -19.59
CA ILE A 11 15.89 -5.92 -18.73
C ILE A 11 14.95 -4.74 -18.42
N TRP A 12 15.50 -3.60 -17.99
CA TRP A 12 14.70 -2.41 -17.68
C TRP A 12 14.05 -1.78 -18.90
N TYR A 13 14.69 -1.87 -20.07
CA TYR A 13 14.05 -1.45 -21.31
C TYR A 13 12.85 -2.33 -21.65
N GLN A 14 12.96 -3.65 -21.47
CA GLN A 14 11.83 -4.54 -21.69
C GLN A 14 10.70 -4.28 -20.68
N ALA A 15 11.04 -4.12 -19.39
CA ALA A 15 10.09 -3.71 -18.37
C ALA A 15 9.39 -2.38 -18.70
N LEU A 16 10.09 -1.43 -19.32
CA LEU A 16 9.51 -0.19 -19.82
C LEU A 16 8.52 -0.44 -20.96
N LEU A 17 8.85 -1.31 -21.93
CA LEU A 17 7.95 -1.63 -23.05
C LEU A 17 6.67 -2.29 -22.56
N GLU A 18 6.80 -3.26 -21.66
CA GLU A 18 5.69 -4.01 -21.06
C GLU A 18 4.89 -3.20 -20.03
N ARG A 19 5.41 -2.05 -19.59
CA ARG A 19 4.85 -1.25 -18.50
C ARG A 19 4.76 -2.06 -17.19
N ALA A 20 5.81 -2.83 -16.91
CA ALA A 20 5.90 -3.72 -15.77
C ALA A 20 5.79 -2.95 -14.43
N SER A 21 4.72 -3.21 -13.68
CA SER A 21 4.40 -2.51 -12.43
C SER A 21 5.35 -2.86 -11.30
N GLU A 22 5.92 -4.06 -11.31
CA GLU A 22 6.90 -4.55 -10.34
C GLU A 22 8.23 -3.79 -10.37
N TYR A 23 8.50 -3.05 -11.45
CA TYR A 23 9.66 -2.15 -11.59
C TYR A 23 9.34 -0.68 -11.28
N THR A 24 8.12 -0.38 -10.80
CA THR A 24 7.75 1.01 -10.45
C THR A 24 8.69 1.52 -9.37
N GLY A 25 9.40 2.62 -9.65
CA GLY A 25 10.38 3.22 -8.74
C GLY A 25 11.69 2.45 -8.56
N VAL A 26 11.81 1.25 -9.15
CA VAL A 26 13.06 0.48 -9.17
C VAL A 26 14.09 1.14 -10.09
N PHE A 27 13.63 1.73 -11.19
CA PHE A 27 14.45 2.53 -12.09
C PHE A 27 13.69 3.73 -12.65
N PHE A 28 14.46 4.69 -13.17
CA PHE A 28 14.00 5.83 -13.93
C PHE A 28 14.67 5.82 -15.31
N VAL A 29 13.90 6.04 -16.37
CA VAL A 29 14.40 6.09 -17.74
C VAL A 29 14.50 7.52 -18.23
N GLY A 30 15.69 8.01 -18.54
CA GLY A 30 15.94 9.28 -19.22
C GLY A 30 15.88 9.10 -20.74
N VAL A 31 15.02 9.88 -21.41
CA VAL A 31 14.81 9.86 -22.86
C VAL A 31 15.63 10.96 -23.51
N LYS A 32 16.75 10.59 -24.14
CA LYS A 32 17.75 11.53 -24.68
C LYS A 32 17.16 12.53 -25.68
N THR A 33 16.22 12.07 -26.52
CA THR A 33 15.62 12.89 -27.58
C THR A 33 14.67 13.97 -27.08
N THR A 34 14.08 13.79 -25.89
CA THR A 34 13.08 14.73 -25.35
C THR A 34 13.54 15.44 -24.07
N GLY A 35 14.68 15.00 -23.51
CA GLY A 35 15.17 15.47 -22.22
C GLY A 35 14.23 15.13 -21.06
N VAL A 36 13.37 14.11 -21.21
CA VAL A 36 12.37 13.73 -20.20
C VAL A 36 12.77 12.43 -19.52
N PHE A 37 12.60 12.31 -18.20
CA PHE A 37 12.66 11.00 -17.54
C PHE A 37 11.29 10.48 -17.10
N CYS A 38 11.14 9.15 -17.03
CA CYS A 38 9.90 8.42 -16.75
C CYS A 38 10.11 7.23 -15.79
N ILE A 39 9.01 6.66 -15.28
CA ILE A 39 8.94 5.36 -14.59
C ILE A 39 8.50 4.22 -15.53
N SER A 40 8.64 2.96 -15.10
CA SER A 40 8.31 1.75 -15.88
C SER A 40 6.88 1.76 -16.45
N VAL A 41 5.88 2.12 -15.64
CA VAL A 41 4.45 2.12 -16.00
C VAL A 41 4.01 3.32 -16.85
N CYS A 42 4.93 4.16 -17.33
CA CYS A 42 4.58 5.36 -18.10
C CYS A 42 3.81 5.00 -19.39
N ARG A 43 2.71 5.71 -19.66
CA ARG A 43 1.89 5.50 -20.86
C ARG A 43 2.33 6.32 -22.08
N ALA A 44 3.32 7.21 -21.92
CA ALA A 44 3.86 7.97 -23.04
C ALA A 44 4.43 7.04 -24.14
N ARG A 45 4.53 7.56 -25.36
CA ARG A 45 5.12 6.84 -26.50
C ARG A 45 6.50 6.32 -26.11
N LYS A 46 6.73 5.02 -26.35
CA LYS A 46 7.97 4.37 -25.95
C LYS A 46 9.12 4.78 -26.88
N PRO A 47 10.23 5.31 -26.34
CA PRO A 47 11.42 5.63 -27.12
C PRO A 47 12.12 4.35 -27.59
N LYS A 48 12.96 4.46 -28.64
CA LYS A 48 13.86 3.38 -29.04
C LYS A 48 14.92 3.11 -27.97
N ARG A 49 15.43 1.87 -27.90
CA ARG A 49 16.48 1.44 -26.96
C ARG A 49 17.73 2.31 -26.99
N GLU A 50 18.15 2.74 -28.17
CA GLU A 50 19.31 3.63 -28.36
C GLU A 50 19.11 5.03 -27.79
N ASN A 51 17.86 5.45 -27.56
CA ASN A 51 17.47 6.79 -27.12
C ASN A 51 17.17 6.89 -25.62
N VAL A 52 17.50 5.85 -24.85
CA VAL A 52 17.26 5.82 -23.41
C VAL A 52 18.51 5.56 -22.60
N GLU A 53 18.51 6.11 -21.41
CA GLU A 53 19.47 5.85 -20.33
C GLU A 53 18.71 5.57 -19.05
N PHE A 54 19.32 4.84 -18.12
CA PHE A 54 18.64 4.42 -16.89
C PHE A 54 19.36 4.90 -15.63
N TYR A 55 18.56 5.18 -14.60
CA TYR A 55 18.98 5.75 -13.33
C TYR A 55 18.29 4.99 -12.18
N LYS A 56 18.99 4.78 -11.06
CA LYS A 56 18.40 4.14 -9.86
C LYS A 56 17.43 5.04 -9.11
N ASP A 57 17.55 6.35 -9.26
CA ASP A 57 16.83 7.33 -8.46
C ASP A 57 16.51 8.59 -9.30
N ALA A 58 15.40 9.26 -8.96
CA ALA A 58 14.95 10.45 -9.66
C ALA A 58 15.95 11.62 -9.55
N LYS A 59 16.64 11.74 -8.39
CA LYS A 59 17.64 12.79 -8.15
C LYS A 59 18.78 12.73 -9.17
N SER A 60 19.21 11.53 -9.52
CA SER A 60 20.28 11.31 -10.50
C SER A 60 19.83 11.58 -11.93
N ALA A 61 18.58 11.25 -12.28
CA ALA A 61 18.02 11.62 -13.57
C ALA A 61 17.91 13.15 -13.72
N LEU A 62 17.50 13.85 -12.66
CA LEU A 62 17.47 15.31 -12.60
C LEU A 62 18.88 15.91 -12.74
N ALA A 63 19.86 15.39 -11.99
CA ALA A 63 21.25 15.84 -12.05
C ALA A 63 21.89 15.61 -13.44
N ALA A 64 21.43 14.59 -14.17
CA ALA A 64 21.82 14.34 -15.55
C ALA A 64 21.09 15.23 -16.59
N GLY A 65 20.29 16.21 -16.15
CA GLY A 65 19.62 17.19 -17.00
C GLY A 65 18.26 16.77 -17.55
N PHE A 66 17.71 15.63 -17.11
CA PHE A 66 16.37 15.22 -17.54
C PHE A 66 15.30 15.90 -16.67
N ARG A 67 14.26 16.45 -17.31
CA ARG A 67 13.08 16.96 -16.61
C ARG A 67 12.04 15.86 -16.35
N PRO A 68 11.23 15.94 -15.28
CA PRO A 68 10.19 14.96 -15.02
C PRO A 68 9.13 14.90 -16.13
N CYS A 69 8.71 13.69 -16.49
CA CYS A 69 7.61 13.48 -17.42
C CYS A 69 6.28 14.00 -16.87
N LYS A 70 5.54 14.76 -17.65
CA LYS A 70 4.22 15.28 -17.25
C LYS A 70 3.11 14.21 -17.23
N VAL A 71 3.33 13.09 -17.92
CA VAL A 71 2.35 11.98 -18.01
C VAL A 71 2.43 11.08 -16.78
N CYS A 72 3.62 10.59 -16.45
CA CYS A 72 3.81 9.69 -15.32
C CYS A 72 4.31 10.39 -14.05
N ARG A 73 4.68 11.67 -14.12
CA ARG A 73 5.08 12.53 -13.00
C ARG A 73 6.04 11.85 -12.03
N PRO A 74 7.22 11.42 -12.49
CA PRO A 74 8.11 10.54 -11.73
C PRO A 74 8.86 11.24 -10.57
N ALA A 75 8.88 12.58 -10.55
CA ALA A 75 9.42 13.37 -9.44
C ALA A 75 8.36 13.74 -8.40
N GLU A 76 7.09 13.61 -8.76
CA GLU A 76 6.02 13.53 -7.78
C GLU A 76 5.96 12.04 -7.39
N ASN A 77 5.56 11.70 -6.16
CA ASN A 77 4.99 10.37 -5.99
C ASN A 77 3.80 10.36 -6.97
N ALA A 78 3.91 9.67 -8.10
CA ALA A 78 2.95 9.72 -9.21
C ALA A 78 1.49 9.42 -8.78
N HIS A 79 1.32 8.97 -7.54
CA HIS A 79 0.07 8.64 -6.89
C HIS A 79 -0.06 9.22 -5.46
N SER A 80 0.78 10.16 -5.00
CA SER A 80 0.44 10.94 -3.80
C SER A 80 -0.76 11.82 -4.12
N ALA A 81 -1.62 12.04 -3.12
CA ALA A 81 -2.74 12.95 -3.25
C ALA A 81 -2.20 14.35 -3.61
N PRO A 82 -2.64 14.97 -4.72
CA PRO A 82 -2.31 16.36 -4.99
C PRO A 82 -2.79 17.26 -3.85
N LEU A 83 -2.18 18.44 -3.66
CA LEU A 83 -2.52 19.36 -2.56
C LEU A 83 -4.04 19.61 -2.42
N PHE A 84 -4.75 19.80 -3.53
CA PHE A 84 -6.21 20.02 -3.51
C PHE A 84 -7.00 18.81 -2.98
N VAL A 85 -6.48 17.59 -3.17
CA VAL A 85 -7.05 16.35 -2.62
C VAL A 85 -6.69 16.22 -1.15
N GLU A 86 -5.46 16.54 -0.77
CA GLU A 86 -5.04 16.53 0.65
C GLU A 86 -5.85 17.52 1.48
N GLN A 87 -6.10 18.71 0.95
CA GLN A 87 -6.97 19.71 1.56
C GLN A 87 -8.41 19.19 1.69
N ALA A 88 -8.97 18.57 0.65
CA ALA A 88 -10.30 17.96 0.72
C ALA A 88 -10.38 16.83 1.77
N LEU A 89 -9.34 15.98 1.84
CA LEU A 89 -9.21 14.94 2.87
C LEU A 89 -9.02 15.53 4.26
N ALA A 90 -8.38 16.70 4.39
CA ALA A 90 -8.24 17.38 5.67
C ALA A 90 -9.59 17.91 6.18
N LEU A 91 -10.46 18.41 5.30
CA LEU A 91 -11.84 18.80 5.66
C LEU A 91 -12.62 17.60 6.20
N VAL A 92 -12.57 16.45 5.52
CA VAL A 92 -13.20 15.21 5.99
C VAL A 92 -12.64 14.77 7.34
N ARG A 93 -11.32 14.93 7.57
CA ARG A 93 -10.68 14.53 8.83
C ARG A 93 -11.03 15.44 10.01
N ARG A 94 -11.37 16.72 9.77
CA ARG A 94 -11.78 17.66 10.82
C ARG A 94 -13.08 17.24 11.46
N ASP A 95 -14.04 16.81 10.65
CA ASP A 95 -15.30 16.25 11.12
C ASP A 95 -15.73 15.11 10.19
N VAL A 96 -15.33 13.88 10.55
CA VAL A 96 -15.61 12.68 9.76
C VAL A 96 -17.11 12.35 9.78
N LYS A 97 -17.85 12.81 10.81
CA LYS A 97 -19.29 12.55 10.98
C LYS A 97 -20.15 13.44 10.09
N SER A 98 -19.64 14.61 9.71
CA SER A 98 -20.31 15.49 8.76
C SER A 98 -20.08 15.09 7.29
N ARG A 99 -20.93 15.61 6.41
CA ARG A 99 -20.77 15.47 4.95
C ARG A 99 -20.15 16.74 4.38
N VAL A 100 -18.90 16.66 3.92
CA VAL A 100 -18.27 17.74 3.14
C VAL A 100 -18.98 17.87 1.80
N ALA A 101 -19.69 18.97 1.61
CA ALA A 101 -20.47 19.24 0.40
C ALA A 101 -19.61 19.88 -0.71
N ASP A 102 -20.07 19.77 -1.96
CA ASP A 102 -19.40 20.40 -3.10
C ASP A 102 -19.32 21.94 -2.95
N ALA A 103 -20.28 22.56 -2.23
CA ALA A 103 -20.26 24.00 -1.92
C ALA A 103 -19.12 24.37 -0.97
N GLU A 104 -18.88 23.56 0.06
CA GLU A 104 -17.78 23.74 1.03
C GLU A 104 -16.41 23.59 0.36
N LEU A 105 -16.25 22.57 -0.50
CA LEU A 105 -15.04 22.43 -1.31
C LEU A 105 -14.75 23.72 -2.11
N ARG A 106 -15.78 24.30 -2.75
CA ARG A 106 -15.63 25.53 -3.53
C ARG A 106 -15.28 26.74 -2.66
N GLN A 107 -15.83 26.85 -1.44
CA GLN A 107 -15.47 27.90 -0.47
C GLN A 107 -13.98 27.82 -0.09
N HIS A 108 -13.41 26.62 -0.05
CA HIS A 108 -11.98 26.40 0.17
C HIS A 108 -11.13 26.45 -1.12
N GLY A 109 -11.68 26.89 -2.26
CA GLY A 109 -10.97 26.99 -3.53
C GLY A 109 -10.68 25.64 -4.20
N ILE A 110 -11.35 24.57 -3.77
CA ILE A 110 -11.14 23.21 -4.27
C ILE A 110 -12.23 22.89 -5.30
N SER A 111 -11.84 22.49 -6.52
CA SER A 111 -12.79 22.03 -7.54
C SER A 111 -13.31 20.62 -7.21
N PRO A 112 -14.63 20.43 -6.95
CA PRO A 112 -15.21 19.11 -6.68
C PRO A 112 -15.01 18.13 -7.82
N GLU A 113 -15.02 18.61 -9.07
CA GLU A 113 -14.88 17.81 -10.28
C GLU A 113 -13.48 17.21 -10.38
N ARG A 114 -12.45 17.99 -10.03
CA ARG A 114 -11.06 17.52 -9.96
C ARG A 114 -10.88 16.46 -8.87
N VAL A 115 -11.46 16.69 -7.69
CA VAL A 115 -11.42 15.71 -6.57
C VAL A 115 -12.12 14.42 -6.98
N ARG A 116 -13.32 14.50 -7.57
CA ARG A 116 -14.07 13.33 -8.03
C ARG A 116 -13.30 12.52 -9.07
N ARG A 117 -12.71 13.18 -10.08
CA ARG A 117 -11.93 12.50 -11.14
C ARG A 117 -10.72 11.77 -10.55
N TRP A 118 -10.02 12.42 -9.62
CA TRP A 118 -8.88 11.82 -8.95
C TRP A 118 -9.29 10.59 -8.13
N PHE A 119 -10.36 10.71 -7.33
CA PHE A 119 -10.87 9.59 -6.53
C PHE A 119 -11.32 8.39 -7.39
N LEU A 120 -12.01 8.64 -8.51
CA LEU A 120 -12.39 7.56 -9.43
C LEU A 120 -11.16 6.87 -10.04
N GLN A 121 -10.15 7.65 -10.43
CA GLN A 121 -8.93 7.13 -11.05
C GLN A 121 -8.05 6.33 -10.06
N HIS A 122 -7.97 6.77 -8.80
CA HIS A 122 -7.02 6.22 -7.82
C HIS A 122 -7.67 5.24 -6.82
N HIS A 123 -8.95 5.42 -6.50
CA HIS A 123 -9.68 4.60 -5.52
C HIS A 123 -10.87 3.83 -6.12
N GLY A 124 -11.24 4.07 -7.38
CA GLY A 124 -12.38 3.40 -8.03
C GLY A 124 -13.76 3.83 -7.52
N ILE A 125 -13.81 4.79 -6.60
CA ILE A 125 -15.04 5.33 -6.00
C ILE A 125 -15.02 6.85 -6.04
N THR A 126 -16.17 7.51 -5.88
CA THR A 126 -16.23 8.98 -5.79
C THR A 126 -15.79 9.46 -4.40
N PHE A 127 -15.39 10.72 -4.31
CA PHE A 127 -15.10 11.37 -3.02
C PHE A 127 -16.30 11.29 -2.07
N GLN A 128 -17.51 11.53 -2.57
CA GLN A 128 -18.75 11.46 -1.80
C GLN A 128 -19.04 10.03 -1.30
N ALA A 129 -18.70 9.00 -2.09
CA ALA A 129 -18.78 7.62 -1.64
C ALA A 129 -17.74 7.31 -0.56
N PHE A 130 -16.50 7.81 -0.70
CA PHE A 130 -15.44 7.66 0.30
C PHE A 130 -15.84 8.22 1.69
N GLN A 131 -16.27 9.49 1.77
CA GLN A 131 -16.73 10.08 3.04
C GLN A 131 -17.96 9.36 3.62
N ARG A 132 -18.88 8.86 2.77
CA ARG A 132 -20.00 8.03 3.24
C ARG A 132 -19.51 6.74 3.90
N MET A 133 -18.51 6.08 3.33
CA MET A 133 -17.96 4.85 3.89
C MET A 133 -17.21 5.09 5.21
N GLN A 134 -16.51 6.21 5.33
CA GLN A 134 -15.89 6.64 6.60
C GLN A 134 -16.95 6.82 7.71
N ARG A 135 -18.07 7.49 7.41
CA ARG A 135 -19.19 7.64 8.35
C ARG A 135 -19.80 6.31 8.77
N VAL A 136 -19.99 5.39 7.83
CA VAL A 136 -20.45 4.02 8.17
C VAL A 136 -19.46 3.31 9.07
N ASN A 137 -18.16 3.46 8.84
CA ASN A 137 -17.13 2.85 9.67
C ASN A 137 -17.11 3.41 11.11
N ILE A 138 -17.27 4.72 11.29
CA ILE A 138 -17.40 5.30 12.64
C ILE A 138 -18.70 4.84 13.31
N ALA A 139 -19.81 4.87 12.56
CA ALA A 139 -21.09 4.37 13.07
C ALA A 139 -21.01 2.89 13.51
N LEU A 140 -20.29 2.06 12.75
CA LEU A 140 -20.00 0.66 13.12
C LEU A 140 -19.26 0.55 14.45
N GLN A 141 -18.24 1.38 14.66
CA GLN A 141 -17.48 1.42 15.92
C GLN A 141 -18.37 1.84 17.10
N GLU A 142 -19.23 2.84 16.90
CA GLU A 142 -20.15 3.32 17.92
C GLU A 142 -21.26 2.30 18.25
N LEU A 143 -21.79 1.59 17.26
CA LEU A 143 -22.73 0.48 17.47
C LEU A 143 -22.12 -0.64 18.31
N LYS A 144 -20.86 -1.01 18.03
CA LYS A 144 -20.14 -2.00 18.83
C LYS A 144 -19.93 -1.57 20.29
N SER A 145 -19.85 -0.26 20.53
CA SER A 145 -19.78 0.29 21.90
C SER A 145 -21.13 0.27 22.65
N GLY A 146 -22.19 -0.28 22.04
CA GLY A 146 -23.51 -0.46 22.66
C GLY A 146 -24.47 0.71 22.48
N ARG A 147 -24.15 1.69 21.64
CA ARG A 147 -25.04 2.83 21.36
C ARG A 147 -26.25 2.42 20.52
N ALA A 148 -27.38 3.07 20.74
CA ALA A 148 -28.61 2.83 19.98
C ALA A 148 -28.42 3.21 18.50
N ALA A 149 -28.92 2.38 17.59
CA ALA A 149 -28.70 2.56 16.16
C ALA A 149 -29.30 3.86 15.59
N THR A 150 -30.33 4.41 16.23
CA THR A 150 -30.95 5.70 15.90
C THR A 150 -29.99 6.86 16.14
N ASP A 151 -29.36 6.87 17.32
CA ASP A 151 -28.48 7.95 17.76
C ASP A 151 -27.20 7.91 16.94
N VAL A 152 -26.68 6.70 16.69
CA VAL A 152 -25.53 6.51 15.81
C VAL A 152 -25.81 7.01 14.39
N ALA A 153 -27.00 6.75 13.84
CA ALA A 153 -27.33 7.20 12.49
C ALA A 153 -27.33 8.73 12.38
N LEU A 154 -28.02 9.41 13.31
CA LEU A 154 -28.12 10.87 13.34
C LEU A 154 -26.75 11.52 13.58
N ASP A 155 -26.00 11.01 14.57
CA ASP A 155 -24.67 11.53 14.91
C ASP A 155 -23.68 11.40 13.77
N ASN A 156 -23.81 10.38 12.91
CA ASN A 156 -22.92 10.14 11.77
C ASN A 156 -23.50 10.71 10.46
N GLY A 157 -24.29 11.77 10.54
CA GLY A 157 -24.69 12.58 9.40
C GLY A 157 -25.69 11.91 8.46
N TYR A 158 -26.52 10.99 8.97
CA TYR A 158 -27.67 10.45 8.25
C TYR A 158 -28.96 11.14 8.71
N GLU A 159 -29.79 11.54 7.75
CA GLU A 159 -31.09 12.15 8.01
C GLU A 159 -32.13 11.15 8.53
N SER A 160 -31.86 9.84 8.44
CA SER A 160 -32.77 8.79 8.92
C SER A 160 -32.06 7.45 9.19
N LEU A 161 -32.65 6.66 10.12
CA LEU A 161 -32.23 5.29 10.40
C LEU A 161 -32.34 4.38 9.16
N SER A 162 -33.34 4.59 8.31
CA SER A 162 -33.55 3.81 7.09
C SER A 162 -32.45 4.07 6.05
N GLY A 163 -32.02 5.33 5.87
CA GLY A 163 -30.90 5.68 4.99
C GLY A 163 -29.56 5.12 5.48
N PHE A 164 -29.35 5.13 6.79
CA PHE A 164 -28.21 4.48 7.44
C PHE A 164 -28.27 2.96 7.25
N GLY A 165 -29.38 2.32 7.59
CA GLY A 165 -29.59 0.88 7.48
C GLY A 165 -29.42 0.35 6.06
N TYR A 166 -29.92 1.05 5.04
CA TYR A 166 -29.71 0.71 3.64
C TYR A 166 -28.23 0.75 3.26
N THR A 167 -27.53 1.84 3.62
CA THR A 167 -26.11 2.00 3.30
C THR A 167 -25.26 0.96 4.02
N TYR A 168 -25.56 0.71 5.29
CA TYR A 168 -24.91 -0.29 6.12
C TYR A 168 -25.08 -1.68 5.50
N LYS A 169 -26.31 -2.11 5.23
CA LYS A 169 -26.59 -3.43 4.64
C LYS A 169 -25.90 -3.64 3.31
N ARG A 170 -25.80 -2.59 2.48
CA ARG A 170 -25.09 -2.65 1.20
C ARG A 170 -23.57 -2.81 1.36
N LEU A 171 -22.99 -2.29 2.43
CA LEU A 171 -21.54 -2.33 2.68
C LEU A 171 -21.10 -3.53 3.50
N THR A 172 -21.89 -3.95 4.48
CA THR A 172 -21.54 -5.00 5.45
C THR A 172 -22.28 -6.32 5.16
N GLY A 173 -23.32 -6.30 4.33
CA GLY A 173 -24.17 -7.45 4.04
C GLY A 173 -25.17 -7.80 5.14
N ALA A 174 -25.13 -7.12 6.29
CA ALA A 174 -25.94 -7.41 7.48
C ALA A 174 -26.74 -6.18 7.92
N ALA A 175 -27.68 -6.35 8.86
CA ALA A 175 -28.37 -5.22 9.47
C ALA A 175 -27.46 -4.51 10.50
N PRO A 176 -27.64 -3.20 10.77
CA PRO A 176 -26.85 -2.43 11.76
C PRO A 176 -26.84 -3.02 13.18
N THR A 177 -27.84 -3.85 13.50
CA THR A 177 -27.99 -4.50 14.80
C THR A 177 -27.12 -5.74 14.96
N GLN A 178 -26.50 -6.26 13.89
CA GLN A 178 -25.52 -7.34 13.97
C GLN A 178 -24.11 -6.76 14.03
N ALA A 179 -23.38 -7.08 15.11
CA ALA A 179 -21.98 -6.73 15.30
C ALA A 179 -21.11 -7.43 14.24
N THR A 180 -21.03 -6.83 13.05
CA THR A 180 -20.20 -7.32 11.96
C THR A 180 -18.79 -6.78 12.20
N GLN A 181 -17.79 -7.66 12.27
CA GLN A 181 -16.41 -7.21 12.30
C GLN A 181 -16.04 -6.60 10.94
N VAL A 182 -15.24 -5.54 10.96
CA VAL A 182 -14.93 -4.77 9.77
C VAL A 182 -13.44 -4.62 9.66
N ILE A 183 -12.96 -4.78 8.43
CA ILE A 183 -11.60 -4.51 8.02
C ILE A 183 -11.68 -3.23 7.19
N VAL A 184 -10.98 -2.17 7.62
CA VAL A 184 -10.85 -0.97 6.78
C VAL A 184 -9.74 -1.19 5.77
N ILE A 185 -9.99 -0.85 4.50
CA ILE A 185 -8.98 -0.83 3.44
C ILE A 185 -8.67 0.61 3.03
N HIS A 186 -7.39 0.95 3.04
CA HIS A 186 -6.87 2.22 2.58
C HIS A 186 -5.78 1.98 1.54
N ARG A 187 -5.84 2.74 0.43
CA ARG A 187 -4.83 2.72 -0.62
C ARG A 187 -3.95 3.95 -0.49
N PHE A 188 -2.64 3.75 -0.49
CA PHE A 188 -1.66 4.82 -0.46
C PHE A 188 -0.50 4.51 -1.42
N THR A 189 0.45 5.43 -1.50
CA THR A 189 1.52 5.38 -2.50
C THR A 189 2.87 5.37 -1.83
N THR A 190 3.78 4.57 -2.38
CA THR A 190 5.17 4.48 -1.95
C THR A 190 6.11 4.69 -3.12
N THR A 191 7.41 4.81 -2.83
CA THR A 191 8.47 4.84 -3.84
C THR A 191 8.37 3.66 -4.81
N LEU A 192 8.03 2.46 -4.33
CA LEU A 192 7.95 1.23 -5.13
C LEU A 192 6.58 0.96 -5.77
N GLY A 193 5.69 1.97 -5.74
CA GLY A 193 4.34 1.91 -6.27
C GLY A 193 3.26 1.93 -5.20
N PRO A 194 1.98 1.86 -5.62
CA PRO A 194 0.85 1.91 -4.71
C PRO A 194 0.73 0.63 -3.88
N MET A 195 0.27 0.79 -2.63
CA MET A 195 0.00 -0.28 -1.69
C MET A 195 -1.39 -0.15 -1.10
N PHE A 196 -1.96 -1.28 -0.69
CA PHE A 196 -3.10 -1.34 0.22
C PHE A 196 -2.61 -1.65 1.63
N VAL A 197 -3.21 -0.97 2.60
CA VAL A 197 -3.21 -1.39 4.00
C VAL A 197 -4.64 -1.77 4.38
N CYS A 198 -4.80 -2.93 5.01
CA CYS A 198 -6.04 -3.33 5.65
C CYS A 198 -5.83 -3.46 7.16
N ALA A 199 -6.77 -3.00 7.96
CA ALA A 199 -6.70 -3.11 9.41
C ALA A 199 -8.06 -3.40 10.05
N THR A 200 -8.04 -4.20 11.11
CA THR A 200 -9.15 -4.30 12.07
C THR A 200 -8.96 -3.24 13.16
N GLU A 201 -9.80 -3.24 14.20
CA GLU A 201 -9.58 -2.46 15.42
C GLU A 201 -8.36 -2.95 16.22
N ARG A 202 -7.94 -4.21 16.03
CA ARG A 202 -6.82 -4.82 16.76
C ARG A 202 -5.46 -4.48 16.14
N GLY A 203 -5.41 -4.32 14.82
CA GLY A 203 -4.16 -4.03 14.11
C GLY A 203 -4.24 -4.21 12.61
N VAL A 204 -3.09 -4.05 11.96
CA VAL A 204 -2.89 -4.25 10.53
C VAL A 204 -2.97 -5.73 10.20
N CYS A 205 -3.85 -6.11 9.27
CA CYS A 205 -4.04 -7.48 8.82
C CYS A 205 -3.58 -7.73 7.39
N LEU A 206 -3.32 -6.67 6.61
CA LEU A 206 -2.70 -6.73 5.28
C LEU A 206 -1.94 -5.44 4.99
N LEU A 207 -0.77 -5.56 4.38
CA LEU A 207 0.00 -4.49 3.77
C LEU A 207 0.70 -5.05 2.52
N GLU A 208 0.20 -4.73 1.33
CA GLU A 208 0.68 -5.33 0.07
C GLU A 208 0.63 -4.35 -1.11
N PHE A 209 1.49 -4.57 -2.11
CA PHE A 209 1.44 -3.83 -3.37
C PHE A 209 0.18 -4.17 -4.16
N THR A 210 -0.42 -3.17 -4.82
CA THR A 210 -1.71 -3.35 -5.50
C THR A 210 -1.64 -4.28 -6.72
N ASP A 211 -0.44 -4.56 -7.22
CA ASP A 211 -0.18 -5.41 -8.38
C ASP A 211 0.22 -6.86 -8.02
N ARG A 212 0.12 -7.25 -6.75
CA ARG A 212 0.33 -8.64 -6.32
C ARG A 212 -0.69 -9.56 -6.99
N ARG A 213 -0.22 -10.60 -7.69
CA ARG A 213 -1.05 -11.54 -8.49
C ARG A 213 -2.21 -12.19 -7.72
N MET A 214 -2.05 -12.42 -6.41
CA MET A 214 -3.03 -13.13 -5.57
C MET A 214 -3.80 -12.23 -4.60
N LEU A 215 -3.76 -10.91 -4.79
CA LEU A 215 -4.31 -9.95 -3.82
C LEU A 215 -5.81 -10.14 -3.55
N GLU A 216 -6.62 -10.46 -4.56
CA GLU A 216 -8.05 -10.74 -4.38
C GLU A 216 -8.31 -11.98 -3.50
N THR A 217 -7.44 -12.98 -3.60
CA THR A 217 -7.51 -14.15 -2.72
C THR A 217 -7.12 -13.79 -1.30
N GLU A 218 -6.09 -12.95 -1.11
CA GLU A 218 -5.71 -12.46 0.22
C GLU A 218 -6.88 -11.69 0.88
N PHE A 219 -7.59 -10.84 0.11
CA PHE A 219 -8.80 -10.16 0.61
C PHE A 219 -9.91 -11.13 1.02
N ARG A 220 -10.18 -12.15 0.22
CA ARG A 220 -11.17 -13.19 0.57
C ARG A 220 -10.75 -13.95 1.83
N ASP A 221 -9.47 -14.28 1.95
CA ASP A 221 -8.94 -15.02 3.09
C ASP A 221 -9.00 -14.22 4.39
N ILE A 222 -8.56 -12.96 4.40
CA ILE A 222 -8.62 -12.16 5.64
C ILE A 222 -10.07 -11.92 6.08
N GLN A 223 -11.01 -11.75 5.15
CA GLN A 223 -12.44 -11.66 5.48
C GLN A 223 -12.97 -12.95 6.12
N ARG A 224 -12.59 -14.11 5.58
CA ARG A 224 -13.00 -15.41 6.11
C ARG A 224 -12.37 -15.69 7.48
N LEU A 225 -11.05 -15.51 7.58
CA LEU A 225 -10.26 -15.84 8.78
C LEU A 225 -10.60 -14.94 9.97
N LEU A 226 -10.93 -13.67 9.71
CA LEU A 226 -11.30 -12.70 10.73
C LEU A 226 -12.82 -12.57 10.89
N ASN A 227 -13.61 -13.36 10.15
CA ASN A 227 -15.07 -13.24 10.12
C ASN A 227 -15.55 -11.79 9.96
N ALA A 228 -14.95 -11.09 9.00
CA ALA A 228 -15.09 -9.65 8.83
C ALA A 228 -15.33 -9.26 7.37
N ARG A 229 -15.80 -8.03 7.16
CA ARG A 229 -16.03 -7.46 5.82
C ARG A 229 -15.07 -6.31 5.55
N ILE A 230 -14.49 -6.28 4.35
CA ILE A 230 -13.65 -5.16 3.91
C ILE A 230 -14.55 -4.00 3.50
N VAL A 231 -14.27 -2.82 4.06
CA VAL A 231 -14.86 -1.56 3.63
C VAL A 231 -13.75 -0.55 3.40
N THR A 232 -13.87 0.27 2.36
CA THR A 232 -12.97 1.42 2.19
C THR A 232 -13.11 2.36 3.38
N GLY A 233 -11.99 2.69 4.01
CA GLY A 233 -12.00 3.47 5.23
C GLY A 233 -10.59 3.74 5.74
N GLU A 234 -10.50 4.47 6.85
CA GLU A 234 -9.26 4.66 7.59
C GLU A 234 -9.52 4.49 9.08
N ASN A 235 -8.54 3.94 9.80
CA ASN A 235 -8.50 3.94 11.26
C ASN A 235 -7.11 4.38 11.75
N SER A 236 -6.88 4.33 13.06
CA SER A 236 -5.57 4.67 13.65
C SER A 236 -4.44 3.82 13.05
N HIS A 237 -4.65 2.51 12.94
CA HIS A 237 -3.66 1.57 12.41
C HIS A 237 -3.30 1.86 10.95
N THR A 238 -4.27 2.08 10.07
CA THR A 238 -3.97 2.40 8.66
C THR A 238 -3.20 3.71 8.54
N ARG A 239 -3.55 4.74 9.33
CA ARG A 239 -2.85 6.02 9.32
C ARG A 239 -1.42 5.91 9.85
N GLN A 240 -1.21 5.14 10.92
CA GLN A 240 0.11 4.87 11.46
C GLN A 240 0.97 4.12 10.43
N THR A 241 0.42 3.10 9.76
CA THR A 241 1.12 2.38 8.69
C THR A 241 1.56 3.30 7.56
N VAL A 242 0.69 4.19 7.08
CA VAL A 242 1.06 5.15 6.02
C VAL A 242 2.22 6.04 6.46
N LYS A 243 2.19 6.53 7.70
CA LYS A 243 3.25 7.36 8.28
C LYS A 243 4.57 6.57 8.36
N GLU A 244 4.57 5.43 9.02
CA GLU A 244 5.79 4.65 9.26
C GLU A 244 6.40 4.09 7.96
N ILE A 245 5.57 3.69 6.99
CA ILE A 245 6.06 3.27 5.68
C ILE A 245 6.68 4.45 4.92
N SER A 246 6.11 5.65 5.04
CA SER A 246 6.70 6.86 4.45
C SER A 246 8.06 7.18 5.07
N GLU A 247 8.19 7.08 6.39
CA GLU A 247 9.46 7.25 7.11
C GLU A 247 10.49 6.17 6.72
N TYR A 248 10.05 4.92 6.53
CA TYR A 248 10.91 3.82 6.08
C TYR A 248 11.50 4.12 4.70
N PHE A 249 10.68 4.52 3.73
CA PHE A 249 11.16 4.87 2.39
C PHE A 249 11.99 6.16 2.37
N ALA A 250 11.82 7.04 3.34
CA ALA A 250 12.67 8.22 3.55
C ALA A 250 14.02 7.89 4.22
N GLY A 251 14.22 6.64 4.69
CA GLY A 251 15.43 6.22 5.39
C GLY A 251 15.48 6.66 6.86
N THR A 252 14.42 7.27 7.39
CA THR A 252 14.38 7.78 8.78
C THR A 252 13.76 6.82 9.77
N ARG A 253 13.25 5.66 9.32
CA ARG A 253 12.71 4.59 10.16
C ARG A 253 13.35 3.25 9.85
N GLN A 254 13.86 2.60 10.90
CA GLN A 254 14.44 1.27 10.83
C GLN A 254 13.61 0.19 11.57
N GLN A 255 12.69 0.60 12.46
CA GLN A 255 11.83 -0.28 13.25
C GLN A 255 10.36 0.15 13.14
N PHE A 256 9.42 -0.79 13.21
CA PHE A 256 7.98 -0.53 13.10
C PHE A 256 7.26 -0.79 14.42
N ASP A 257 6.35 0.12 14.78
CA ASP A 257 5.58 0.10 16.04
C ASP A 257 4.11 -0.31 15.80
N LEU A 258 3.84 -0.96 14.67
CA LEU A 258 2.50 -1.32 14.23
C LEU A 258 1.96 -2.53 15.02
N SER A 259 0.74 -2.39 15.54
CA SER A 259 -0.05 -3.53 16.00
C SER A 259 -0.47 -4.38 14.80
N LEU A 260 -0.26 -5.70 14.89
CA LEU A 260 -0.54 -6.65 13.82
C LEU A 260 -1.69 -7.60 14.22
N ASP A 261 -2.65 -7.77 13.33
CA ASP A 261 -3.76 -8.72 13.44
C ASP A 261 -3.67 -9.72 12.28
N THR A 262 -2.61 -10.53 12.30
CA THR A 262 -2.24 -11.42 11.19
C THR A 262 -2.73 -12.84 11.43
N PRO A 263 -3.87 -13.29 10.88
CA PRO A 263 -4.33 -14.66 11.05
C PRO A 263 -3.43 -15.65 10.31
N GLY A 264 -3.03 -16.73 10.99
CA GLY A 264 -2.15 -17.76 10.45
C GLY A 264 -1.99 -18.93 11.43
N SER A 265 -1.51 -20.07 10.93
CA SER A 265 -1.23 -21.25 11.76
C SER A 265 -0.14 -20.95 12.80
N ALA A 266 -0.07 -21.73 13.88
CA ALA A 266 0.99 -21.59 14.89
C ALA A 266 2.40 -21.63 14.27
N PHE A 267 2.60 -22.46 13.24
CA PHE A 267 3.84 -22.51 12.48
C PHE A 267 4.13 -21.20 11.72
N GLN A 268 3.11 -20.63 11.05
CA GLN A 268 3.26 -19.35 10.35
C GLN A 268 3.58 -18.22 11.34
N GLN A 269 2.90 -18.14 12.48
CA GLN A 269 3.18 -17.14 13.51
C GLN A 269 4.63 -17.23 14.01
N ALA A 270 5.12 -18.45 14.29
CA ALA A 270 6.50 -18.65 14.72
C ALA A 270 7.50 -18.18 13.66
N VAL A 271 7.26 -18.51 12.38
CA VAL A 271 8.12 -18.04 11.27
C VAL A 271 8.06 -16.52 11.13
N TRP A 272 6.89 -15.90 11.17
CA TRP A 272 6.74 -14.45 11.05
C TRP A 272 7.36 -13.69 12.22
N HIS A 273 7.34 -14.27 13.42
CA HIS A 273 8.06 -13.75 14.58
C HIS A 273 9.58 -13.73 14.32
N GLU A 274 10.15 -14.84 13.87
CA GLU A 274 11.59 -14.91 13.55
C GLU A 274 12.00 -14.02 12.38
N LEU A 275 11.13 -13.82 11.39
CA LEU A 275 11.35 -12.84 10.32
C LEU A 275 11.51 -11.43 10.89
N ARG A 276 10.64 -11.02 11.82
CA ARG A 276 10.72 -9.69 12.47
C ARG A 276 11.99 -9.51 13.30
N ALA A 277 12.57 -10.60 13.81
CA ALA A 277 13.82 -10.58 14.56
C ALA A 277 15.06 -10.36 13.67
N VAL A 278 14.95 -10.44 12.35
CA VAL A 278 16.05 -10.11 11.43
C VAL A 278 16.21 -8.58 11.36
N PRO A 279 17.35 -8.00 11.80
CA PRO A 279 17.50 -6.54 11.88
C PRO A 279 17.44 -5.83 10.52
N TYR A 280 17.15 -4.53 10.55
CA TYR A 280 17.27 -3.65 9.39
C TYR A 280 18.68 -3.73 8.78
N GLY A 281 18.78 -3.74 7.46
CA GLY A 281 20.05 -3.81 6.74
C GLY A 281 20.72 -5.19 6.72
N HIS A 282 20.16 -6.16 7.45
CA HIS A 282 20.69 -7.52 7.54
C HIS A 282 19.84 -8.51 6.75
N ILE A 283 20.50 -9.54 6.24
CA ILE A 283 19.86 -10.67 5.56
C ILE A 283 20.00 -11.93 6.39
N SER A 284 19.08 -12.87 6.19
CA SER A 284 19.11 -14.21 6.78
C SER A 284 18.70 -15.25 5.74
N HIS A 285 18.73 -16.52 6.11
CA HIS A 285 18.44 -17.63 5.20
C HIS A 285 17.31 -18.51 5.74
N TYR A 286 16.57 -19.16 4.85
CA TYR A 286 15.47 -20.06 5.24
C TYR A 286 15.89 -21.14 6.26
N GLN A 287 17.11 -21.67 6.13
CA GLN A 287 17.67 -22.63 7.09
C GLN A 287 17.92 -22.04 8.48
N ALA A 288 18.36 -20.78 8.55
CA ALA A 288 18.60 -20.13 9.84
C ALA A 288 17.27 -19.93 10.58
N ILE A 289 16.23 -19.51 9.85
CA ILE A 289 14.88 -19.39 10.41
C ILE A 289 14.35 -20.76 10.85
N SER A 290 14.53 -21.83 10.06
CA SER A 290 14.07 -23.18 10.44
C SER A 290 14.77 -23.71 11.69
N GLN A 291 16.04 -23.35 11.91
CA GLN A 291 16.79 -23.67 13.13
C GLN A 291 16.24 -22.89 14.34
N ARG A 292 16.00 -21.58 14.22
CA ARG A 292 15.50 -20.74 15.32
C ARG A 292 14.13 -21.16 15.83
N ILE A 293 13.25 -21.65 14.94
CA ILE A 293 11.94 -22.21 15.33
C ILE A 293 12.01 -23.68 15.81
N ASN A 294 13.21 -24.23 16.02
CA ASN A 294 13.43 -25.63 16.43
C ASN A 294 12.84 -26.67 15.45
N LYS A 295 12.83 -26.37 14.15
CA LYS A 295 12.36 -27.25 13.07
C LYS A 295 13.37 -27.29 11.91
N PRO A 296 14.62 -27.75 12.14
CA PRO A 296 15.72 -27.58 11.19
C PRO A 296 15.46 -28.20 9.80
N THR A 297 14.66 -29.26 9.73
CA THR A 297 14.29 -29.95 8.47
C THR A 297 13.17 -29.26 7.69
N SER A 298 12.48 -28.27 8.28
CA SER A 298 11.27 -27.65 7.71
C SER A 298 11.56 -26.45 6.80
N VAL A 299 12.70 -26.43 6.08
CA VAL A 299 13.14 -25.29 5.23
C VAL A 299 12.09 -24.91 4.19
N ARG A 300 11.52 -25.89 3.48
CA ARG A 300 10.48 -25.64 2.46
C ARG A 300 9.20 -25.08 3.08
N ALA A 301 8.82 -25.56 4.27
CA ALA A 301 7.65 -25.05 4.99
C ALA A 301 7.88 -23.61 5.48
N VAL A 302 9.10 -23.28 5.92
CA VAL A 302 9.50 -21.90 6.25
C VAL A 302 9.41 -21.00 5.02
N ALA A 303 9.89 -21.46 3.86
CA ALA A 303 9.78 -20.71 2.61
C ALA A 303 8.31 -20.46 2.21
N ALA A 304 7.43 -21.45 2.38
CA ALA A 304 6.00 -21.30 2.16
C ALA A 304 5.36 -20.31 3.15
N ALA A 305 5.72 -20.38 4.44
CA ALA A 305 5.25 -19.43 5.46
C ALA A 305 5.74 -17.99 5.20
N ASN A 306 6.97 -17.82 4.71
CA ASN A 306 7.52 -16.54 4.26
C ASN A 306 6.71 -15.96 3.08
N GLY A 307 6.33 -16.79 2.11
CA GLY A 307 5.48 -16.38 0.98
C GLY A 307 4.04 -16.06 1.38
N ALA A 308 3.52 -16.70 2.44
CA ALA A 308 2.21 -16.44 3.01
C ALA A 308 2.14 -15.16 3.86
N ASN A 309 3.25 -14.43 4.02
CA ASN A 309 3.24 -13.14 4.68
C ASN A 309 2.36 -12.15 3.89
N ARG A 310 1.43 -11.51 4.60
CA ARG A 310 0.50 -10.48 4.09
C ARG A 310 0.89 -9.07 4.52
N ILE A 311 1.92 -8.91 5.34
CA ILE A 311 2.39 -7.61 5.83
C ILE A 311 3.78 -7.36 5.26
N ALA A 312 3.85 -7.04 3.96
CA ALA A 312 5.09 -6.73 3.28
C ALA A 312 5.85 -5.59 3.99
N ILE A 313 7.18 -5.60 3.89
CA ILE A 313 8.11 -4.64 4.51
C ILE A 313 8.17 -4.74 6.05
N VAL A 314 7.04 -4.70 6.74
CA VAL A 314 6.95 -4.69 8.22
C VAL A 314 7.25 -6.06 8.82
N ILE A 315 6.69 -7.13 8.26
CA ILE A 315 7.22 -8.47 8.44
C ILE A 315 8.23 -8.67 7.30
N PRO A 316 9.55 -8.63 7.55
CA PRO A 316 10.54 -8.37 6.52
C PRO A 316 10.91 -9.65 5.76
N CYS A 317 9.94 -10.24 5.05
CA CYS A 317 10.14 -11.45 4.24
C CYS A 317 11.11 -11.22 3.06
N HIS A 318 11.40 -9.97 2.70
CA HIS A 318 12.44 -9.59 1.73
C HIS A 318 13.86 -9.84 2.26
N ARG A 319 14.09 -9.85 3.58
CA ARG A 319 15.42 -10.09 4.19
C ARG A 319 15.84 -11.57 4.15
N ILE A 320 14.95 -12.48 3.75
CA ILE A 320 15.23 -13.93 3.75
C ILE A 320 15.56 -14.41 2.34
N ILE A 321 16.73 -15.02 2.16
CA ILE A 321 17.25 -15.45 0.85
C ILE A 321 17.72 -16.92 0.86
N GLY A 322 17.95 -17.49 -0.32
CA GLY A 322 18.61 -18.79 -0.46
C GLY A 322 20.03 -18.77 0.11
N LYS A 323 20.53 -19.94 0.55
CA LYS A 323 21.93 -20.05 1.03
C LYS A 323 22.96 -19.82 -0.08
N ASP A 324 22.56 -20.11 -1.32
CA ASP A 324 23.30 -19.87 -2.56
C ASP A 324 23.27 -18.39 -3.00
N GLY A 325 22.63 -17.51 -2.21
CA GLY A 325 22.41 -16.11 -2.57
C GLY A 325 21.21 -15.89 -3.49
N SER A 326 20.46 -16.93 -3.84
CA SER A 326 19.31 -16.80 -4.74
C SER A 326 18.20 -15.94 -4.14
N MET A 327 17.79 -14.92 -4.90
CA MET A 327 16.63 -14.10 -4.63
C MET A 327 15.41 -14.79 -5.25
N THR A 328 14.81 -15.71 -4.50
CA THR A 328 13.57 -16.37 -4.92
C THR A 328 12.38 -15.88 -4.10
N GLY A 329 11.18 -16.01 -4.69
CA GLY A 329 9.89 -15.87 -4.01
C GLY A 329 9.69 -14.58 -3.23
N TYR A 330 9.17 -13.54 -3.89
CA TYR A 330 8.65 -12.34 -3.22
C TYR A 330 7.29 -11.96 -3.80
N GLY A 331 6.29 -11.78 -2.93
CA GLY A 331 4.92 -11.47 -3.34
C GLY A 331 4.79 -10.17 -4.15
N GLY A 332 5.72 -9.22 -3.94
CA GLY A 332 5.84 -7.98 -4.70
C GLY A 332 6.82 -8.02 -5.89
N GLY A 333 7.40 -9.17 -6.25
CA GLY A 333 8.38 -9.31 -7.34
C GLY A 333 9.84 -9.16 -6.89
N ILE A 334 10.75 -9.88 -7.57
CA ILE A 334 12.17 -9.95 -7.18
C ILE A 334 12.84 -8.57 -7.21
N SER A 335 12.52 -7.73 -8.19
CA SER A 335 13.08 -6.39 -8.32
C SER A 335 12.81 -5.50 -7.10
N ARG A 336 11.60 -5.62 -6.49
CA ARG A 336 11.28 -4.91 -5.25
C ARG A 336 12.05 -5.46 -4.06
N LYS A 337 12.24 -6.77 -3.99
CA LYS A 337 13.02 -7.42 -2.91
C LYS A 337 14.47 -6.95 -2.94
N GLU A 338 15.10 -6.92 -4.11
CA GLU A 338 16.46 -6.40 -4.29
C GLU A 338 16.56 -4.93 -3.90
N TRP A 339 15.61 -4.11 -4.37
CA TRP A 339 15.57 -2.69 -4.02
C TRP A 339 15.45 -2.47 -2.51
N LEU A 340 14.57 -3.20 -1.82
CA LEU A 340 14.37 -3.06 -0.38
C LEU A 340 15.64 -3.44 0.40
N ILE A 341 16.31 -4.53 0.03
CA ILE A 341 17.58 -4.92 0.67
C ILE A 341 18.65 -3.83 0.49
N GLU A 342 18.76 -3.29 -0.72
CA GLU A 342 19.73 -2.24 -1.04
C GLU A 342 19.40 -0.91 -0.33
N HIS A 343 18.12 -0.55 -0.28
CA HIS A 343 17.64 0.63 0.46
C HIS A 343 18.01 0.52 1.93
N GLU A 344 17.81 -0.65 2.54
CA GLU A 344 18.16 -0.83 3.95
C GLU A 344 19.68 -0.77 4.17
N ARG A 345 20.49 -1.40 3.32
CA ARG A 345 21.95 -1.36 3.44
C ARG A 345 22.56 0.05 3.35
N ASN A 346 21.97 0.90 2.51
CA ASN A 346 22.47 2.26 2.29
C ASN A 346 22.05 3.26 3.38
N ASN A 347 21.12 2.89 4.27
CA ASN A 347 20.59 3.72 5.34
C ASN A 347 20.79 3.09 6.74
N VAL A 348 21.79 2.21 6.88
CA VAL A 348 22.22 1.66 8.18
C VAL A 348 22.98 2.69 8.98
#